data_AF-A0A2E2P2Q8-F1
#
_entry.id   AF-A0A2E2P2Q8-F1
#
_cell.length_a   1.000
_cell.length_b   1.000
_cell.length_c   1.000
_cell.angle_alpha   90.00
_cell.angle_beta   90.00
_cell.angle_gamma   90.00
#
_symmetry.space_group_name_H-M   'P 1'
#
loop_
_entity.id
_entity.type
_entity.pdbx_description
1 polymer ?
#
loop_
_entity_poly.entity_id
_entity_poly.type
_entity_poly.pdbx_seq_one_letter_code
_entity_poly.pdbx_strand_id
1 'polypeptide(L)'
;MKSRTTSLFLTILCLTLSFSIAAQTTVFTEDFEGATLSVTSSSASGLNNNAWAINTNLQASGLRSDTAQVKLRDTLYLETSNFSTLGFSNVNLGFDQICKIDFFDRAIIEYSTNNGSSWTQLTTA
;
A
#
# COMPACT_ATOMS: atom_id res chain seq x y z
N MET A 1 50.15 -22.08 -2.65
CA MET A 1 49.44 -21.48 -1.49
C MET A 1 48.64 -20.22 -1.82
N LYS A 2 49.16 -19.25 -2.59
CA LYS A 2 48.46 -17.98 -2.91
C LYS A 2 47.10 -18.12 -3.64
N SER A 3 46.90 -19.08 -4.55
CA SER A 3 45.61 -19.19 -5.26
C SER A 3 44.47 -19.75 -4.40
N ARG A 4 44.78 -20.57 -3.39
CA ARG A 4 43.78 -21.15 -2.47
C ARG A 4 43.20 -20.10 -1.52
N THR A 5 44.04 -19.18 -1.05
CA THR A 5 43.59 -18.06 -0.21
C THR A 5 42.74 -17.05 -0.99
N THR A 6 43.07 -16.78 -2.25
CA THR A 6 42.26 -15.92 -3.12
C THR A 6 40.89 -16.55 -3.43
N SER A 7 40.86 -17.86 -3.73
CA SER A 7 39.60 -18.57 -3.96
C SER A 7 38.71 -18.61 -2.72
N LEU A 8 39.26 -18.83 -1.53
CA LEU A 8 38.50 -18.83 -0.28
C LEU A 8 37.92 -17.44 0.04
N PHE A 9 38.72 -16.38 -0.16
CA PHE A 9 38.27 -15.00 0.02
C PHE A 9 37.11 -14.65 -0.92
N LEU A 10 37.21 -15.06 -2.20
CA LEU A 10 36.17 -14.81 -3.19
C LEU A 10 34.87 -15.55 -2.86
N THR A 11 34.95 -16.79 -2.37
CA THR A 11 33.78 -17.57 -1.94
C THR A 11 33.10 -16.94 -0.73
N ILE A 12 33.86 -16.48 0.26
CA ILE A 12 33.30 -15.80 1.44
C ILE A 12 32.64 -14.48 1.04
N LEU A 13 33.28 -13.70 0.15
CA LEU A 13 32.73 -12.45 -0.36
C LEU A 13 31.41 -12.69 -1.12
N CYS A 14 31.36 -13.67 -2.02
CA CYS A 14 30.13 -14.06 -2.71
C CYS A 14 29.04 -14.50 -1.72
N LEU A 15 29.39 -15.29 -0.70
CA LEU A 15 28.43 -15.75 0.31
C LEU A 15 27.87 -14.59 1.13
N THR A 16 28.70 -13.61 1.51
CA THR A 16 28.26 -12.40 2.21
C THR A 16 27.40 -11.49 1.34
N LEU A 17 27.71 -11.36 0.04
CA LEU A 17 26.91 -10.57 -0.90
C LEU A 17 25.55 -11.20 -1.17
N SER A 18 25.43 -12.54 -1.19
CA SER A 18 24.14 -13.22 -1.32
C SER A 18 23.17 -12.96 -0.17
N PHE A 19 23.66 -12.61 1.03
CA PHE A 19 22.80 -12.18 2.14
C PHE A 19 22.38 -10.71 2.07
N SER A 20 23.03 -9.90 1.23
CA SER A 20 22.77 -8.46 1.12
C SER A 20 21.76 -8.08 0.02
N ILE A 21 21.21 -9.05 -0.71
CA ILE A 21 20.12 -8.82 -1.67
C ILE A 21 18.78 -8.97 -0.95
N ALA A 22 18.46 -8.02 -0.08
CA ALA A 22 17.08 -7.76 0.31
C ALA A 22 16.64 -6.52 -0.47
N ALA A 23 16.24 -6.73 -1.73
CA ALA A 23 15.41 -5.73 -2.39
C ALA A 23 14.10 -5.64 -1.61
N GLN A 24 13.52 -4.44 -1.50
CA GLN A 24 12.18 -4.29 -0.96
C GLN A 24 11.22 -5.08 -1.86
N THR A 25 10.54 -6.08 -1.30
CA THR A 25 9.55 -6.86 -2.05
C THR A 25 8.23 -6.11 -2.05
N THR A 26 7.76 -5.72 -3.24
CA THR A 26 6.38 -5.24 -3.41
C THR A 26 5.42 -6.42 -3.32
N VAL A 27 4.64 -6.49 -2.24
CA VAL A 27 3.63 -7.54 -2.02
C VAL A 27 2.24 -7.14 -2.48
N PHE A 28 2.00 -5.85 -2.67
CA PHE A 28 0.75 -5.27 -3.17
C PHE A 28 1.07 -3.99 -3.95
N THR A 29 0.36 -3.76 -5.05
CA THR A 29 0.41 -2.51 -5.80
C THR A 29 -0.94 -2.25 -6.45
N GLU A 30 -1.34 -0.99 -6.49
CA GLU A 30 -2.52 -0.49 -7.21
C GLU A 30 -2.12 0.84 -7.85
N ASP A 31 -2.24 0.94 -9.17
CA ASP A 31 -1.87 2.12 -9.96
C ASP A 31 -3.06 2.78 -10.66
N PHE A 32 -4.27 2.22 -10.52
CA PHE A 32 -5.54 2.69 -11.07
C PHE A 32 -5.62 2.71 -12.62
N GLU A 33 -4.67 2.08 -13.31
CA GLU A 33 -4.66 2.02 -14.78
C GLU A 33 -5.41 0.79 -15.32
N GLY A 34 -5.55 -0.25 -14.49
CA GLY A 34 -6.21 -1.51 -14.83
C GLY A 34 -7.72 -1.40 -15.07
N ALA A 35 -8.27 -2.37 -15.81
CA ALA A 35 -9.73 -2.52 -15.97
C ALA A 35 -10.41 -3.06 -14.70
N THR A 36 -9.68 -3.82 -13.90
CA THR A 36 -10.10 -4.33 -12.59
C THR A 36 -9.16 -3.74 -11.55
N LEU A 37 -9.73 -3.14 -10.52
CA LEU A 37 -8.98 -2.61 -9.39
C LEU A 37 -8.84 -3.68 -8.31
N SER A 38 -7.70 -3.66 -7.63
CA SER A 38 -7.38 -4.48 -6.46
C SER A 38 -7.87 -3.81 -5.17
N VAL A 39 -8.77 -2.85 -5.26
CA VAL A 39 -9.41 -2.14 -4.15
C VAL A 39 -10.93 -2.20 -4.26
N THR A 40 -11.62 -2.17 -3.12
CA THR A 40 -13.08 -2.16 -3.02
C THR A 40 -13.54 -0.93 -2.25
N SER A 41 -14.58 -0.27 -2.75
CA SER A 41 -15.15 0.92 -2.13
C SER A 41 -16.43 0.61 -1.34
N SER A 42 -16.60 1.28 -0.20
CA SER A 42 -17.83 1.20 0.59
C SER A 42 -18.07 2.47 1.41
N SER A 43 -19.24 2.60 2.05
CA SER A 43 -19.55 3.72 2.95
C SER A 43 -20.20 3.24 4.23
N ALA A 44 -20.00 3.97 5.33
CA ALA A 44 -20.65 3.69 6.60
C ALA A 44 -22.18 3.84 6.51
N SER A 45 -22.66 4.73 5.64
CA SER A 45 -24.09 4.89 5.34
C SER A 45 -24.71 3.72 4.56
N GLY A 46 -23.89 2.88 3.90
CA GLY A 46 -24.35 1.83 2.99
C GLY A 46 -24.95 2.33 1.66
N LEU A 47 -25.01 3.65 1.44
CA LEU A 47 -25.60 4.26 0.25
C LEU A 47 -24.58 4.47 -0.89
N ASN A 48 -23.28 4.34 -0.60
CA ASN A 48 -22.18 4.55 -1.54
C ASN A 48 -22.28 5.85 -2.37
N ASN A 49 -22.79 6.90 -1.72
CA ASN A 49 -23.26 8.15 -2.32
C ASN A 49 -22.08 9.12 -2.57
N ASN A 50 -21.33 8.87 -3.64
CA ASN A 50 -19.96 9.32 -3.95
C ASN A 50 -18.88 8.27 -3.62
N ALA A 51 -19.15 7.02 -3.99
CA ALA A 51 -18.15 5.96 -4.07
C ALA A 51 -16.84 6.46 -4.69
N TRP A 52 -15.73 5.91 -4.22
CA TRP A 52 -14.47 5.95 -4.94
C TRP A 52 -14.71 5.51 -6.39
N ALA A 53 -14.31 6.37 -7.32
CA ALA A 53 -14.39 6.13 -8.75
C ALA A 53 -13.16 6.69 -9.48
N ILE A 54 -12.84 6.05 -10.61
CA ILE A 54 -11.74 6.45 -11.48
C ILE A 54 -11.90 7.89 -11.98
N ASN A 55 -10.81 8.64 -11.88
CA ASN A 55 -10.65 10.02 -12.29
C ASN A 55 -9.45 10.15 -13.24
N THR A 56 -9.51 11.13 -14.15
CA THR A 56 -8.45 11.46 -15.12
C THR A 56 -8.04 12.94 -15.06
N ASN A 57 -8.61 13.71 -14.13
CA ASN A 57 -8.35 15.14 -13.98
C ASN A 57 -7.18 15.45 -13.04
N LEU A 58 -7.05 14.67 -11.95
CA LEU A 58 -6.00 14.83 -10.96
C LEU A 58 -5.38 13.46 -10.68
N GLN A 59 -4.08 13.33 -10.88
CA GLN A 59 -3.34 12.09 -10.67
C GLN A 59 -1.89 12.41 -10.31
N ALA A 60 -1.30 11.59 -9.44
CA ALA A 60 0.10 11.72 -9.03
C ALA A 60 1.06 11.07 -10.04
N SER A 61 0.61 9.98 -10.66
CA SER A 61 1.31 9.21 -11.69
C SER A 61 0.33 8.71 -12.74
N GLY A 62 0.83 8.22 -13.87
CA GLY A 62 -0.02 7.61 -14.90
C GLY A 62 -1.00 8.61 -15.53
N LEU A 63 -2.17 8.08 -15.92
CA LEU A 63 -3.28 8.83 -16.52
C LEU A 63 -4.52 8.83 -15.64
N ARG A 64 -4.55 8.02 -14.57
CA ARG A 64 -5.72 7.81 -13.72
C ARG A 64 -5.38 7.87 -12.24
N SER A 65 -6.42 8.11 -11.45
CA SER A 65 -6.43 7.95 -10.00
C SER A 65 -7.81 7.49 -9.56
N ASP A 66 -7.94 7.02 -8.34
CA ASP A 66 -9.25 6.88 -7.70
C ASP A 66 -9.56 8.12 -6.85
N THR A 67 -10.80 8.59 -6.88
CA THR A 67 -11.23 9.80 -6.16
C THR A 67 -12.57 9.59 -5.47
N ALA A 68 -12.73 10.24 -4.32
CA ALA A 68 -14.00 10.31 -3.63
C ALA A 68 -14.24 11.71 -3.04
N GLN A 69 -15.51 12.01 -2.76
CA GLN A 69 -15.91 13.19 -2.01
C GLN A 69 -16.88 12.78 -0.91
N VAL A 70 -16.44 12.85 0.34
CA VAL A 70 -17.28 12.56 1.49
C VAL A 70 -18.47 13.52 1.56
N LYS A 71 -19.65 12.99 1.89
CA LYS A 71 -20.85 13.78 2.17
C LYS A 71 -21.02 13.99 3.67
N LEU A 72 -21.86 14.95 4.03
CA LEU A 72 -22.14 15.27 5.42
C LEU A 72 -22.58 14.02 6.20
N ARG A 73 -21.89 13.75 7.32
CA ARG A 73 -22.17 12.63 8.25
C ARG A 73 -22.01 11.24 7.63
N ASP A 74 -21.07 11.08 6.70
CA ASP A 74 -20.69 9.77 6.15
C ASP A 74 -19.18 9.53 6.29
N THR A 75 -18.79 8.26 6.15
CA THR A 75 -17.39 7.83 6.04
C THR A 75 -17.27 6.96 4.80
N LEU A 76 -16.30 7.26 3.94
CA LEU A 76 -16.01 6.46 2.75
C LEU A 76 -14.76 5.63 2.99
N TYR A 77 -14.80 4.38 2.56
CA TYR A 77 -13.70 3.43 2.67
C TYR A 77 -13.20 3.03 1.28
N LEU A 78 -11.88 2.90 1.16
CA LEU A 78 -11.21 2.23 0.05
C LEU A 78 -10.30 1.16 0.64
N GLU A 79 -10.67 -0.10 0.44
CA GLU A 79 -10.01 -1.26 1.05
C GLU A 79 -9.27 -2.07 -0.01
N THR A 80 -8.01 -2.41 0.23
CA THR A 80 -7.23 -3.30 -0.63
C THR A 80 -7.75 -4.73 -0.56
N SER A 81 -7.63 -5.48 -1.65
CA SER A 81 -7.77 -6.94 -1.64
C SER A 81 -6.77 -7.58 -0.68
N ASN A 82 -7.09 -8.73 -0.12
CA ASN A 82 -6.20 -9.43 0.81
C ASN A 82 -4.88 -9.82 0.13
N PHE A 83 -3.76 -9.52 0.80
CA PHE A 83 -2.42 -9.95 0.40
C PHE A 83 -1.64 -10.47 1.63
N SER A 84 -0.59 -11.26 1.38
CA SER A 84 0.21 -11.87 2.45
C SER A 84 1.44 -11.05 2.77
N THR A 85 1.64 -10.76 4.06
CA THR A 85 2.86 -10.17 4.61
C THR A 85 3.69 -11.19 5.41
N LEU A 86 3.36 -12.48 5.32
CA LEU A 86 4.11 -13.54 6.00
C LEU A 86 5.56 -13.59 5.52
N GLY A 87 6.50 -13.68 6.48
CA GLY A 87 7.93 -13.71 6.21
C GLY A 87 8.61 -12.34 6.20
N PHE A 88 7.85 -11.24 6.33
CA PHE A 88 8.41 -9.89 6.45
C PHE A 88 8.36 -9.41 7.91
N SER A 89 9.51 -8.99 8.44
CA SER A 89 9.63 -8.42 9.79
C SER A 89 9.21 -6.95 9.85
N ASN A 90 9.15 -6.28 8.71
CA ASN A 90 8.70 -4.90 8.56
C ASN A 90 7.93 -4.76 7.24
N VAL A 91 6.85 -3.99 7.26
CA VAL A 91 6.01 -3.70 6.10
C VAL A 91 5.82 -2.20 6.01
N ASN A 92 6.06 -1.65 4.83
CA ASN A 92 5.88 -0.22 4.55
C ASN A 92 4.69 -0.03 3.61
N LEU A 93 3.85 0.95 3.93
CA LEU A 93 2.84 1.48 3.03
C LEU A 93 3.34 2.80 2.46
N GLY A 94 3.31 2.93 1.12
CA GLY A 94 3.54 4.19 0.42
C GLY A 94 2.38 4.46 -0.52
N PHE A 95 1.92 5.70 -0.57
CA PHE A 95 0.87 6.16 -1.47
C PHE A 95 0.99 7.68 -1.67
N ASP A 96 0.48 8.17 -2.80
CA ASP A 96 0.35 9.59 -3.09
C ASP A 96 -1.11 10.01 -2.95
N GLN A 97 -1.34 11.18 -2.36
CA GLN A 97 -2.69 11.72 -2.19
C GLN A 97 -2.74 13.20 -2.51
N ILE A 98 -3.71 13.57 -3.34
CA ILE A 98 -4.14 14.96 -3.54
C ILE A 98 -5.47 15.09 -2.82
N CYS A 99 -5.51 15.85 -1.72
CA CYS A 99 -6.75 16.00 -0.95
C CYS A 99 -6.96 17.41 -0.42
N LYS A 100 -8.23 17.68 -0.10
CA LYS A 100 -8.65 18.79 0.74
C LYS A 100 -9.48 18.20 1.88
N ILE A 101 -9.02 18.38 3.10
CA ILE A 101 -9.71 17.93 4.31
C ILE A 101 -10.20 19.19 5.02
N ASP A 102 -11.52 19.30 5.21
CA ASP A 102 -12.12 20.44 5.92
C ASP A 102 -11.99 20.25 7.45
N PHE A 103 -12.27 21.29 8.22
CA PHE A 103 -12.10 21.32 9.68
C PHE A 103 -12.83 20.18 10.42
N PHE A 104 -13.96 19.71 9.88
CA PHE A 104 -14.76 18.64 10.48
C PHE A 104 -14.49 17.25 9.90
N ASP A 105 -13.60 17.15 8.90
CA ASP A 105 -13.28 15.91 8.23
C ASP A 105 -11.93 15.36 8.70
N ARG A 106 -11.67 14.08 8.40
CA ARG A 106 -10.34 13.49 8.52
C ARG A 106 -10.11 12.44 7.44
N ALA A 107 -8.84 12.16 7.17
CA ALA A 107 -8.40 10.94 6.49
C ALA A 107 -7.72 10.03 7.51
N ILE A 108 -8.05 8.74 7.49
CA ILE A 108 -7.47 7.72 8.37
C ILE A 108 -6.90 6.62 7.50
N ILE A 109 -5.79 6.05 7.94
CA ILE A 109 -5.27 4.79 7.42
C ILE A 109 -5.42 3.74 8.51
N GLU A 110 -5.95 2.59 8.16
CA GLU A 110 -6.12 1.46 9.05
C GLU A 110 -5.60 0.19 8.36
N TYR A 111 -5.25 -0.82 9.16
CA TYR A 111 -4.91 -2.15 8.65
C TYR A 111 -5.68 -3.24 9.41
N SER A 112 -5.91 -4.36 8.73
CA SER A 112 -6.54 -5.54 9.29
C SER A 112 -5.66 -6.77 9.07
N THR A 113 -5.53 -7.61 10.10
CA THR A 113 -4.83 -8.90 10.02
C THR A 113 -5.79 -10.09 10.13
N ASN A 114 -7.10 -9.84 10.02
CA ASN A 114 -8.16 -10.84 10.18
C ASN A 114 -9.28 -10.68 9.14
N ASN A 115 -8.90 -10.46 7.88
CA ASN A 115 -9.81 -10.36 6.73
C ASN A 115 -10.94 -9.35 6.94
N GLY A 116 -10.62 -8.15 7.46
CA GLY A 116 -11.57 -7.06 7.63
C GLY A 116 -12.49 -7.17 8.85
N SER A 117 -12.35 -8.22 9.69
CA SER A 117 -13.19 -8.37 10.88
C SER A 117 -12.89 -7.34 11.97
N SER A 118 -11.67 -6.79 12.03
CA SER A 118 -11.30 -5.67 12.89
C SER A 118 -10.16 -4.86 12.27
N TRP A 119 -10.10 -3.58 12.64
CA TRP A 119 -9.16 -2.61 12.08
C TRP A 119 -8.33 -1.95 13.17
N THR A 120 -7.04 -1.75 12.89
CA THR A 120 -6.13 -0.98 13.73
C THR A 120 -5.73 0.27 12.97
N GLN A 121 -6.04 1.44 13.54
CA GLN A 121 -5.63 2.72 12.96
C GLN A 121 -4.11 2.89 13.04
N LEU A 122 -3.49 3.23 11.91
CA LEU A 122 -2.11 3.69 11.88
C LEU A 122 -2.05 5.09 12.48
N THR A 123 -1.34 5.21 13.60
CA THR A 123 -0.98 6.49 14.20
C THR A 123 0.50 6.77 13.94
N THR A 124 0.94 7.99 14.25
CA THR A 124 2.37 8.28 14.29
C THR A 124 3.07 7.33 15.26
N ALA A 125 4.25 6.85 14.87
CA ALA A 125 5.16 6.14 15.77
C ALA A 125 5.70 7.06 16.87
#